data_AF-A0A2H0XS68-F1
#
_entry.id   AF-A0A2H0XS68-F1
#
_cell.length_a   1.000
_cell.length_b   1.000
_cell.length_c   1.000
_cell.angle_alpha   90.00
_cell.angle_beta   90.00
_cell.angle_gamma   90.00
#
_symmetry.space_group_name_H-M   'P 1'
#
loop_
_entity.id
_entity.type
_entity.pdbx_description
1 polymer ?
#
loop_
_entity_poly.entity_id
_entity_poly.type
_entity_poly.pdbx_seq_one_letter_code
_entity_poly.pdbx_strand_id
1 'polypeptide(L)'
;MKIVKEIYSQAFFRREELMKPYAEVLEIDEVLLPLPSEVQQWTSRQYVAALRHDDSGKSYNPHFRQLLHVGYKIAAEMGKSCHDALVRLDEFIAPDVMGNLYDRHIQPLFME
;
A
#
# COMPACT_ATOMS: atom_id res chain seq x y z
N MET A 1 1.83 -4.94 -11.45
CA MET A 1 2.52 -5.41 -10.22
C MET A 1 3.94 -4.88 -10.05
N LYS A 2 4.71 -4.58 -11.10
CA LYS A 2 6.12 -4.14 -10.98
C LYS A 2 6.32 -2.92 -10.06
N ILE A 3 5.54 -1.85 -10.26
CA ILE A 3 5.72 -0.60 -9.51
C ILE A 3 5.44 -0.77 -8.01
N VAL A 4 4.35 -1.42 -7.63
CA VAL A 4 4.02 -1.62 -6.21
C VAL A 4 5.04 -2.51 -5.48
N LYS A 5 5.62 -3.50 -6.17
CA LYS A 5 6.71 -4.32 -5.64
C LYS A 5 8.01 -3.53 -5.49
N GLU A 6 8.32 -2.66 -6.44
CA GLU A 6 9.47 -1.75 -6.36
C GLU A 6 9.34 -0.76 -5.20
N ILE A 7 8.16 -0.15 -5.04
CA ILE A 7 7.84 0.74 -3.91
C ILE A 7 8.07 0.00 -2.59
N TYR A 8 7.53 -1.22 -2.45
CA TYR A 8 7.73 -2.03 -1.25
C TYR A 8 9.21 -2.35 -1.00
N SER A 9 9.94 -2.77 -2.03
CA SER A 9 11.37 -3.11 -1.93
C SER A 9 12.19 -1.94 -1.40
N GLN A 10 12.03 -0.75 -2.00
CA GLN A 10 12.73 0.45 -1.54
C GLN A 10 12.26 0.88 -0.14
N ALA A 11 10.95 0.78 0.14
CA ALA A 11 10.41 1.09 1.46
C ALA A 11 10.99 0.17 2.53
N PHE A 12 11.19 -1.12 2.25
CA PHE A 12 11.82 -2.08 3.16
C PHE A 12 13.25 -1.70 3.53
N PHE A 13 14.07 -1.30 2.54
CA PHE A 13 15.46 -0.90 2.79
C PHE A 13 15.59 0.50 3.43
N ARG A 14 14.61 1.38 3.21
CA ARG A 14 14.56 2.75 3.77
C ARG A 14 13.56 2.90 4.92
N ARG A 15 13.11 1.78 5.51
CA ARG A 15 11.99 1.79 6.47
C ARG A 15 12.25 2.68 7.68
N GLU A 16 13.47 2.70 8.21
CA GLU A 16 13.84 3.56 9.34
C GLU A 16 13.60 5.06 9.01
N GLU A 17 14.06 5.51 7.85
CA GLU A 17 13.85 6.89 7.36
C GLU A 17 12.36 7.20 7.18
N LEU A 18 11.62 6.27 6.59
CA LEU A 18 10.21 6.45 6.24
C LEU A 18 9.28 6.38 7.46
N MET A 19 9.63 5.57 8.46
CA MET A 19 8.84 5.39 9.67
C MET A 19 9.05 6.51 10.68
N LYS A 20 10.25 7.10 10.73
CA LYS A 20 10.64 8.10 11.74
C LYS A 20 9.63 9.26 11.91
N PRO A 21 9.07 9.88 10.85
CA PRO A 21 8.09 10.96 11.00
C PRO A 21 6.73 10.51 11.55
N TYR A 22 6.46 9.21 11.54
CA TYR A 22 5.17 8.60 11.89
C TYR A 22 5.29 7.64 13.08
N ALA A 23 6.41 7.67 13.81
CA ALA A 23 6.71 6.68 14.85
C ALA A 23 5.65 6.57 15.95
N GLU A 24 4.93 7.66 16.24
CA GLU A 24 3.86 7.68 17.26
C GLU A 24 2.57 6.96 16.82
N VAL A 25 2.39 6.71 15.52
CA VAL A 25 1.16 6.13 14.95
C VAL A 25 1.39 4.84 14.17
N LEU A 26 2.63 4.36 14.11
CA LEU A 26 2.98 3.12 13.42
C LEU A 26 3.16 1.97 14.42
N GLU A 27 2.60 0.81 14.07
CA GLU A 27 2.69 -0.43 14.84
C GLU A 27 3.30 -1.54 13.96
N ILE A 28 4.53 -1.28 13.49
CA ILE A 28 5.25 -2.19 12.60
C ILE A 28 6.21 -3.05 13.42
N ASP A 29 6.00 -4.38 13.40
CA ASP A 29 7.03 -5.34 13.79
C ASP A 29 7.86 -5.70 12.54
N GLU A 30 9.13 -5.29 12.56
CA GLU A 30 10.04 -5.53 11.43
C GLU A 30 10.32 -7.01 11.17
N VAL A 31 10.21 -7.87 12.19
CA VAL A 31 10.42 -9.32 12.04
C VAL A 31 9.26 -9.96 11.26
N LEU A 32 8.09 -9.33 11.28
CA LEU A 32 6.89 -9.78 10.57
C LEU A 32 6.77 -9.18 9.15
N LEU A 33 7.75 -8.38 8.71
CA LEU A 33 7.82 -7.88 7.34
C LEU A 33 8.35 -8.96 6.38
N PRO A 34 7.62 -9.29 5.29
CA PRO A 34 8.10 -10.22 4.30
C PRO A 34 9.32 -9.64 3.56
N LEU A 35 10.32 -10.48 3.27
CA LEU A 35 11.52 -10.01 2.58
C LEU A 35 11.17 -9.53 1.15
N PRO A 36 11.86 -8.50 0.61
CA PRO A 36 11.64 -8.05 -0.75
C PRO A 36 11.78 -9.18 -1.80
N SER A 37 12.70 -10.12 -1.57
CA SER A 37 12.91 -11.29 -2.42
C SER A 37 11.71 -12.25 -2.44
N GLU A 38 10.98 -12.35 -1.33
CA GLU A 38 9.76 -13.14 -1.20
C GLU A 38 8.60 -12.42 -1.91
N VAL A 39 8.38 -11.14 -1.61
CA VAL A 39 7.32 -10.31 -2.20
C VAL A 39 7.47 -10.23 -3.72
N GLN A 40 8.70 -10.25 -4.22
CA GLN A 40 8.96 -10.25 -5.66
C GLN A 40 8.37 -11.48 -6.36
N GLN A 41 8.25 -12.62 -5.66
CA GLN A 41 7.68 -13.86 -6.20
C GLN A 41 6.15 -13.94 -6.06
N TRP A 42 5.53 -13.05 -5.26
CA TRP A 42 4.09 -13.08 -5.06
C TRP A 42 3.28 -12.85 -6.34
N THR A 43 2.20 -13.60 -6.49
CA THR A 43 1.15 -13.29 -7.46
C THR A 43 0.42 -12.00 -7.08
N SER A 44 -0.32 -11.40 -8.01
CA SER A 44 -1.20 -10.26 -7.71
C SER A 44 -2.19 -10.59 -6.59
N ARG A 45 -2.75 -11.81 -6.59
CA ARG A 45 -3.68 -12.28 -5.55
C ARG A 45 -3.04 -12.30 -4.16
N GLN A 46 -1.82 -12.84 -4.02
CA GLN A 46 -1.10 -12.86 -2.74
C GLN A 46 -0.79 -11.44 -2.25
N TYR A 47 -0.29 -10.58 -3.14
CA TYR A 47 0.02 -9.19 -2.79
C TYR A 47 -1.22 -8.44 -2.30
N VAL A 48 -2.33 -8.57 -3.02
CA VAL A 48 -3.60 -7.92 -2.65
C VAL A 48 -4.17 -8.50 -1.36
N ALA A 49 -4.08 -9.82 -1.15
CA ALA A 49 -4.54 -10.47 0.08
C ALA A 49 -3.72 -10.07 1.32
N ALA A 50 -2.42 -9.83 1.16
CA ALA A 50 -1.58 -9.29 2.23
C ALA A 50 -1.87 -7.82 2.55
N LEU A 51 -2.37 -7.05 1.57
CA LEU A 51 -2.61 -5.62 1.69
C LEU A 51 -4.01 -5.26 2.19
N ARG A 52 -5.04 -5.98 1.73
CA ARG A 52 -6.44 -5.64 2.02
C ARG A 52 -6.79 -6.00 3.45
N HIS A 53 -7.35 -5.03 4.17
CA HIS A 53 -7.88 -5.19 5.51
C HIS A 53 -9.19 -5.99 5.46
N ASP A 54 -9.06 -7.30 5.26
CA ASP A 54 -10.14 -8.27 5.33
C ASP A 54 -9.87 -9.22 6.51
N ASP A 55 -10.60 -9.00 7.60
CA ASP A 55 -10.43 -9.71 8.87
C ASP A 55 -10.75 -11.21 8.77
N SER A 56 -11.30 -11.67 7.64
CA SER A 56 -11.59 -13.09 7.38
C SER A 56 -10.39 -13.88 6.81
N GLY A 57 -9.31 -13.21 6.38
CA GLY A 57 -8.19 -13.81 5.66
C GLY A 57 -6.91 -13.97 6.49
N LYS A 58 -6.38 -15.20 6.60
CA LYS A 58 -5.06 -15.49 7.22
C LYS A 58 -3.87 -14.82 6.52
N SER A 59 -4.07 -14.24 5.34
CA SER A 59 -3.01 -13.67 4.52
C SER A 59 -2.77 -12.18 4.78
N TYR A 60 -3.72 -11.48 5.41
CA TYR A 60 -3.57 -10.07 5.73
C TYR A 60 -2.35 -9.85 6.64
N ASN A 61 -1.49 -8.89 6.27
CA ASN A 61 -0.34 -8.51 7.08
C ASN A 61 -0.40 -7.00 7.37
N PRO A 62 -0.74 -6.59 8.61
CA PRO A 62 -0.87 -5.18 8.96
C PRO A 62 0.47 -4.42 8.86
N HIS A 63 1.58 -5.07 9.18
CA HIS A 63 2.92 -4.47 9.10
C HIS A 63 3.32 -4.19 7.65
N PHE A 64 3.04 -5.13 6.75
CA PHE A 64 3.22 -4.96 5.31
C PHE A 64 2.38 -3.78 4.79
N ARG A 65 1.10 -3.70 5.20
CA ARG A 65 0.20 -2.61 4.81
C ARG A 65 0.71 -1.25 5.32
N GLN A 66 1.10 -1.16 6.58
CA GLN A 66 1.60 0.09 7.18
C GLN A 66 2.91 0.54 6.53
N LEU A 67 3.84 -0.37 6.25
CA LEU A 67 5.07 -0.01 5.55
C LEU A 67 4.79 0.49 4.13
N LEU A 68 3.90 -0.18 3.40
CA LEU A 68 3.51 0.28 2.07
C LEU A 68 2.80 1.64 2.13
N HIS A 69 2.04 1.90 3.20
CA HIS A 69 1.36 3.18 3.42
C HIS A 69 2.36 4.32 3.52
N VAL A 70 3.41 4.22 4.35
CA VAL A 70 4.48 5.23 4.42
C VAL A 70 5.42 5.20 3.20
N GLY A 71 5.36 4.14 2.40
CA GLY A 71 6.01 4.02 1.09
C GLY A 71 5.50 5.02 0.04
N TYR A 72 4.45 5.80 0.32
CA TYR A 72 3.98 6.85 -0.59
C TYR A 72 5.10 7.84 -0.96
N LYS A 73 6.07 8.08 -0.06
CA LYS A 73 7.23 8.95 -0.34
C LYS A 73 8.09 8.39 -1.49
N ILE A 74 8.32 7.07 -1.51
CA ILE A 74 9.01 6.39 -2.61
C ILE A 74 8.21 6.55 -3.91
N ALA A 75 6.89 6.35 -3.87
CA ALA A 75 6.04 6.52 -5.04
C ALA A 75 6.13 7.95 -5.62
N ALA A 76 6.22 8.96 -4.76
CA ALA A 76 6.43 10.35 -5.17
C ALA A 76 7.82 10.57 -5.80
N GLU A 77 8.87 10.01 -5.21
CA GLU A 77 10.25 10.08 -5.73
C GLU A 77 10.41 9.38 -7.09
N MET A 78 9.63 8.32 -7.37
CA MET A 78 9.58 7.67 -8.69
C MET A 78 9.04 8.59 -9.80
N GLY A 79 8.37 9.68 -9.44
CA GLY A 79 7.93 10.75 -10.33
C GLY A 79 7.13 10.23 -11.52
N LYS A 80 7.60 10.55 -12.74
CA LYS A 80 6.91 10.24 -13.99
C LYS A 80 6.56 8.76 -14.14
N SER A 81 7.42 7.84 -13.68
CA SER A 81 7.17 6.40 -13.80
C SER A 81 5.93 5.94 -13.03
N CYS A 82 5.74 6.49 -11.82
CA CYS A 82 4.56 6.21 -11.01
C CYS A 82 3.33 6.90 -11.60
N HIS A 83 3.45 8.18 -11.95
CA HIS A 83 2.37 8.94 -12.57
C HIS A 83 1.83 8.28 -13.85
N ASP A 84 2.71 7.91 -14.79
CA ASP A 84 2.31 7.28 -16.04
C ASP A 84 1.61 5.93 -15.79
N ALA A 85 1.93 5.24 -14.69
CA ALA A 85 1.25 4.01 -14.33
C ALA A 85 -0.14 4.23 -13.75
N LEU A 86 -0.34 5.32 -12.98
CA LEU A 86 -1.66 5.72 -12.52
C LEU A 86 -2.56 6.05 -13.72
N VAL A 87 -2.06 6.86 -14.66
CA VAL A 87 -2.80 7.21 -15.89
C VAL A 87 -3.17 5.97 -16.70
N ARG A 88 -2.23 5.03 -16.88
CA ARG A 88 -2.51 3.79 -17.63
C ARG A 88 -3.51 2.86 -16.95
N LEU A 89 -3.67 2.95 -15.63
CA LEU A 89 -4.52 2.06 -14.83
C LEU A 89 -5.76 2.78 -14.29
N ASP A 90 -6.04 3.99 -14.78
CA ASP A 90 -7.11 4.86 -14.29
C ASP A 90 -8.47 4.16 -14.31
N GLU A 91 -8.79 3.45 -15.39
CA GLU A 91 -10.05 2.70 -15.54
C GLU A 91 -10.27 1.66 -14.43
N PHE A 92 -9.20 1.15 -13.81
CA PHE A 92 -9.26 0.18 -12.71
C PHE A 92 -9.14 0.85 -11.34
N ILE A 93 -8.35 1.92 -11.21
CA ILE A 93 -8.06 2.57 -9.93
C ILE A 93 -9.18 3.54 -9.55
N ALA A 94 -9.70 4.32 -10.51
CA ALA A 94 -10.66 5.38 -10.23
C ALA A 94 -11.94 4.88 -9.54
N PRO A 95 -12.58 3.76 -9.97
CA PRO A 95 -13.76 3.24 -9.28
C PRO A 95 -13.47 2.80 -7.84
N ASP A 96 -12.33 2.16 -7.60
CA ASP A 96 -11.92 1.70 -6.26
C ASP A 96 -11.64 2.89 -5.33
N VAL A 97 -10.99 3.94 -5.84
CA VAL A 97 -10.71 5.17 -5.07
C VAL A 97 -12.00 5.94 -4.79
N MET A 98 -12.87 6.09 -5.79
CA MET A 98 -14.17 6.74 -5.65
C MET A 98 -15.04 5.99 -4.64
N GLY A 99 -15.17 4.67 -4.78
CA GLY A 99 -15.94 3.86 -3.84
C GLY A 99 -15.35 3.83 -2.42
N ASN A 100 -14.03 3.99 -2.28
CA ASN A 100 -13.43 4.17 -0.96
C ASN A 100 -13.73 5.56 -0.39
N LEU A 101 -13.37 6.63 -1.08
CA LEU A 101 -13.42 7.98 -0.52
C LEU A 101 -14.82 8.57 -0.53
N TYR A 102 -15.51 8.53 -1.68
CA TYR A 102 -16.82 9.14 -1.84
C TYR A 102 -17.92 8.29 -1.19
N ASP A 103 -18.14 7.06 -1.69
CA ASP A 103 -19.30 6.25 -1.27
C ASP A 103 -19.23 5.84 0.21
N ARG A 104 -18.04 5.40 0.69
CA ARG A 104 -17.89 4.83 2.04
C ARG A 104 -17.52 5.83 3.13
N HIS A 105 -16.90 6.96 2.79
CA HIS A 105 -16.40 7.91 3.80
C HIS A 105 -17.07 9.28 3.71
N ILE A 106 -17.27 9.85 2.53
CA ILE A 106 -17.86 11.20 2.39
C ILE A 106 -19.38 11.13 2.45
N GLN A 107 -20.02 10.32 1.60
CA GLN A 107 -21.49 10.27 1.48
C GLN A 107 -22.21 9.97 2.81
N PRO A 108 -21.77 9.04 3.68
CA PRO A 108 -22.43 8.74 4.95
C PRO A 108 -22.42 9.90 5.96
N LEU A 109 -21.54 10.90 5.78
CA LEU A 109 -21.50 12.08 6.66
C LEU A 109 -22.65 13.07 6.37
N PHE A 110 -23.30 12.96 5.21
CA PHE A 110 -24.32 13.91 4.74
C PHE A 110 -25.68 13.27 4.51
N MET A 111 -25.82 11.96 4.71
CA MET A 111 -27.11 11.27 4.66
C MET A 111 -27.65 11.15 6.10
N GLU A 112 -28.75 11.87 6.37
CA GLU A 112 -29.56 11.71 7.59
C GLU A 112 -30.23 10.34 7.66
#